data_AF-A0A2T3ZZJ9-F1
#
_entry.id   AF-A0A2T3ZZJ9-F1
#
_cell.length_a   1.000
_cell.length_b   1.000
_cell.length_c   1.000
_cell.angle_alpha   90.00
_cell.angle_beta   90.00
_cell.angle_gamma   90.00
#
_symmetry.space_group_name_H-M   'P 1'
#
loop_
_entity.id
_entity.type
_entity.pdbx_description
1 polymer ?
#
loop_
_entity_poly.entity_id
_entity_poly.type
_entity_poly.pdbx_seq_one_letter_code
_entity_poly.pdbx_strand_id
1 'polypeptide(L)'
;MPHEGLKVIIVGGGLAGLTAAITLRQNGHFVKVFEQSRFANEVGAAIHMTPNATGVLTQLGVDPAKSGAVLLHQWYSASEETVMYPTSNNILLNFVCIHSAAKSETLADDDSAAGSQVKVAGGIRRVSPVALRALLAKVDPDELKLSPALRHASPPDLCVFLERGLAASEVPERLRLYNQARYGRSSKIQDLSRVVGGDKVAKITKQTNKVVSKKATSTMGFSHDEIHFSTQLPREYKWGQQPLQYRQPTVFGPSPGPRQDHRGNTFHRLFTSFHDDKNVSYSSRPVRLCCGTCSLIQDTPFSKLDTVTVASFSVEPLSNMAWLGGGGVGYNLLGFYIHDVCVEHQKGVQRKGTNCPVMLENLTDPIITGREELGISKLYSEIDIEESDNTCSVKISWRGNAYMQLSWQQLTPKVRESLTEHESEGSIVGRASCESDVLLANDTRASHIDARRETLPHNATFKFQDYGAESLPTLHHIVSRLAELPVFEVVGGTITEFQGVTDFSRIEILNNS
;
A
#
# COMPACT_ATOMS: atom_id res chain seq x y z
N MET A 1 10.13 -17.92 -47.51
CA MET A 1 9.83 -19.07 -46.63
C MET A 1 8.35 -18.99 -46.29
N PRO A 2 7.52 -20.00 -46.58
CA PRO A 2 6.18 -20.04 -45.99
C PRO A 2 6.39 -20.15 -44.47
N HIS A 3 5.90 -19.17 -43.71
CA HIS A 3 5.97 -19.26 -42.26
C HIS A 3 5.11 -20.46 -41.84
N GLU A 4 5.73 -21.48 -41.22
CA GLU A 4 4.97 -22.56 -40.58
C GLU A 4 3.97 -21.94 -39.60
N GLY A 5 2.72 -22.36 -39.66
CA GLY A 5 1.66 -21.81 -38.82
C GLY A 5 1.99 -21.95 -37.33
N LEU A 6 1.76 -20.89 -36.56
CA LEU A 6 1.93 -20.90 -35.10
C LEU A 6 1.13 -22.04 -34.43
N LYS A 7 1.69 -22.59 -33.35
CA LYS A 7 0.98 -23.50 -32.43
C LYS A 7 0.36 -22.66 -31.32
N VAL A 8 -0.96 -22.55 -31.32
CA VAL A 8 -1.73 -21.68 -30.42
C VAL A 8 -2.59 -22.52 -29.47
N ILE A 9 -2.56 -22.17 -28.19
CA ILE A 9 -3.46 -22.72 -27.17
C ILE A 9 -4.51 -21.65 -26.86
N ILE A 10 -5.78 -22.04 -26.91
CA ILE A 10 -6.92 -21.21 -26.47
C ILE A 10 -7.56 -21.90 -25.27
N VAL A 11 -7.75 -21.14 -24.19
CA VAL A 11 -8.40 -21.62 -22.97
C VAL A 11 -9.78 -20.97 -22.85
N GLY A 12 -10.83 -21.78 -23.01
CA GLY A 12 -12.23 -21.39 -23.04
C GLY A 12 -12.85 -21.49 -24.43
N GLY A 13 -13.89 -22.31 -24.58
CA GLY A 13 -14.71 -22.55 -25.77
C GLY A 13 -16.00 -21.71 -25.80
N GLY A 14 -16.00 -20.51 -25.22
CA GLY A 14 -17.10 -19.55 -25.39
C GLY A 14 -17.06 -18.86 -26.77
N LEU A 15 -18.02 -17.98 -27.04
CA LEU A 15 -18.16 -17.26 -28.33
C LEU A 15 -16.83 -16.67 -28.84
N ALA A 16 -16.10 -15.94 -27.99
CA ALA A 16 -14.82 -15.34 -28.37
C ALA A 16 -13.71 -16.39 -28.64
N GLY A 17 -13.61 -17.43 -27.81
CA GLY A 17 -12.58 -18.46 -27.95
C GLY A 17 -12.78 -19.36 -29.17
N LEU A 18 -14.03 -19.73 -29.45
CA LEU A 18 -14.39 -20.47 -30.67
C LEU A 18 -14.20 -19.61 -31.91
N THR A 19 -14.62 -18.34 -31.87
CA THR A 19 -14.38 -17.38 -32.97
C THR A 19 -12.89 -17.26 -33.27
N ALA A 20 -12.05 -17.01 -32.25
CA ALA A 20 -10.61 -16.93 -32.41
C ALA A 20 -10.00 -18.24 -32.95
N ALA A 21 -10.47 -19.39 -32.47
CA ALA A 21 -10.01 -20.68 -32.95
C ALA A 21 -10.32 -20.90 -34.44
N ILE A 22 -11.54 -20.56 -34.88
CA ILE A 22 -11.95 -20.68 -36.29
C ILE A 22 -11.10 -19.74 -37.14
N THR A 23 -11.00 -18.46 -36.78
CA THR A 23 -10.22 -17.48 -37.54
C THR A 23 -8.75 -17.88 -37.66
N LEU A 24 -8.12 -18.28 -36.55
CA LEU A 24 -6.71 -18.69 -36.57
C LEU A 24 -6.48 -19.95 -37.40
N ARG A 25 -7.40 -20.92 -37.35
CA ARG A 25 -7.33 -22.13 -38.20
C ARG A 25 -7.52 -21.80 -39.68
N GLN A 26 -8.47 -20.92 -40.02
CA GLN A 26 -8.66 -20.44 -41.40
C GLN A 26 -7.41 -19.73 -41.96
N ASN A 27 -6.59 -19.13 -41.08
CA ASN A 27 -5.30 -18.51 -41.43
C ASN A 27 -4.09 -19.47 -41.35
N GLY A 28 -4.33 -20.78 -41.24
CA GLY A 28 -3.27 -21.80 -41.33
C GLY A 28 -2.52 -22.08 -40.02
N HIS A 29 -3.02 -21.64 -38.86
CA HIS A 29 -2.42 -21.92 -37.55
C HIS A 29 -2.92 -23.23 -36.93
N PHE A 30 -2.08 -23.85 -36.10
CA PHE A 30 -2.42 -25.06 -35.34
C PHE A 30 -3.00 -24.68 -33.97
N VAL A 31 -4.32 -24.78 -33.83
CA VAL A 31 -5.01 -24.32 -32.61
C VAL A 31 -5.59 -25.48 -31.79
N LYS A 32 -5.22 -25.55 -30.51
CA LYS A 32 -5.86 -26.43 -29.51
C LYS A 32 -6.73 -25.60 -28.57
N VAL A 33 -8.00 -25.97 -28.43
CA VAL A 33 -8.94 -25.33 -27.51
C VAL A 33 -9.14 -26.24 -26.30
N PHE A 34 -9.01 -25.69 -25.10
CA PHE A 34 -9.30 -26.37 -23.85
C PHE A 34 -10.54 -25.73 -23.23
N GLU A 35 -11.60 -26.51 -23.04
CA GLU A 35 -12.84 -26.08 -22.38
C GLU A 35 -13.19 -27.09 -21.30
N GLN A 36 -13.61 -26.58 -20.14
CA GLN A 36 -13.99 -27.39 -18.98
C GLN A 36 -15.47 -27.79 -19.01
N SER A 37 -16.31 -26.97 -19.63
CA SER A 37 -17.74 -27.17 -19.79
C SER A 37 -18.03 -28.28 -20.78
N ARG A 38 -19.04 -29.10 -20.45
CA ARG A 38 -19.60 -30.09 -21.38
C ARG A 38 -20.66 -29.50 -22.31
N PHE A 39 -20.83 -28.18 -22.32
CA PHE A 39 -21.92 -27.46 -23.02
C PHE A 39 -23.33 -27.97 -22.67
N ALA A 40 -23.49 -28.64 -21.52
CA ALA A 40 -24.70 -29.39 -21.18
C ALA A 40 -25.90 -28.53 -20.76
N ASN A 41 -25.70 -27.23 -20.46
CA ASN A 41 -26.75 -26.30 -20.05
C ASN A 41 -26.45 -24.90 -20.61
N GLU A 42 -27.24 -24.42 -21.57
CA GLU A 42 -27.23 -23.01 -21.96
C GLU A 42 -28.14 -22.23 -21.00
N VAL A 43 -27.54 -21.44 -20.11
CA VAL A 43 -28.26 -20.56 -19.18
C VAL A 43 -27.84 -19.12 -19.45
N GLY A 44 -28.70 -18.33 -20.08
CA GLY A 44 -28.41 -16.93 -20.39
C GLY A 44 -29.62 -16.18 -20.96
N ALA A 45 -29.56 -14.84 -20.88
CA ALA A 45 -30.48 -13.99 -21.64
C ALA A 45 -30.18 -14.13 -23.13
N ALA A 46 -31.22 -14.10 -23.98
CA ALA A 46 -31.04 -14.15 -25.43
C ALA A 46 -30.02 -13.09 -25.89
N ILE A 47 -29.00 -13.50 -26.63
CA ILE A 47 -27.98 -12.61 -27.18
C ILE A 47 -28.52 -12.07 -28.51
N HIS A 48 -28.75 -10.76 -28.57
CA HIS A 48 -29.11 -10.10 -29.81
C HIS A 48 -27.89 -10.00 -30.72
N MET A 49 -27.97 -10.61 -31.91
CA MET A 49 -26.94 -10.52 -32.95
C MET A 49 -27.32 -9.41 -33.94
N THR A 50 -26.54 -8.32 -33.93
CA THR A 50 -26.69 -7.21 -34.87
C THR A 50 -26.14 -7.57 -36.26
N PRO A 51 -26.51 -6.86 -37.34
CA PRO A 51 -26.11 -7.22 -38.71
C PRO A 51 -24.59 -7.36 -38.92
N ASN A 52 -23.78 -6.54 -38.25
CA ASN A 52 -22.32 -6.65 -38.29
C ASN A 52 -21.80 -7.96 -37.68
N ALA A 53 -22.41 -8.46 -36.61
CA ALA A 53 -22.05 -9.75 -36.02
C ALA A 53 -22.45 -10.92 -36.94
N THR A 54 -23.64 -10.85 -37.54
CA THR A 54 -24.12 -11.84 -38.53
C THR A 54 -23.20 -11.92 -39.74
N GLY A 55 -22.69 -10.79 -40.22
CA GLY A 55 -21.70 -10.75 -41.32
C GLY A 55 -20.42 -11.49 -40.98
N VAL A 56 -19.86 -11.26 -39.78
CA VAL A 56 -18.65 -11.97 -39.31
C VAL A 56 -18.91 -13.47 -39.14
N LEU A 57 -20.02 -13.87 -38.52
CA LEU A 57 -20.37 -15.28 -38.36
C LEU A 57 -20.48 -16.00 -39.71
N THR A 58 -21.06 -15.34 -40.71
CA THR A 58 -21.17 -15.88 -42.06
C THR A 58 -19.79 -16.10 -42.69
N GLN A 59 -18.84 -15.16 -42.51
CA GLN A 59 -17.45 -15.32 -42.97
C GLN A 59 -16.73 -16.48 -42.26
N LEU A 60 -17.09 -16.75 -41.01
CA LEU A 60 -16.59 -17.90 -40.23
C LEU A 60 -17.30 -19.22 -40.60
N GLY A 61 -18.25 -19.21 -41.54
CA GLY A 61 -19.00 -20.39 -41.99
C GLY A 61 -20.16 -20.78 -41.08
N VAL A 62 -20.60 -19.89 -40.19
CA VAL A 62 -21.74 -20.10 -39.30
C VAL A 62 -22.95 -19.35 -39.84
N ASP A 63 -24.02 -20.08 -40.15
CA ASP A 63 -25.30 -19.54 -40.60
C ASP A 63 -26.28 -19.47 -39.41
N PRO A 64 -26.55 -18.28 -38.84
CA PRO A 64 -27.35 -18.17 -37.63
C PRO A 64 -28.78 -18.72 -37.78
N ALA A 65 -29.39 -18.58 -38.96
CA ALA A 65 -30.74 -19.07 -39.20
C ALA A 65 -30.81 -20.60 -39.15
N LYS A 66 -29.81 -21.27 -39.75
CA LYS A 66 -29.68 -22.75 -39.66
C LYS A 66 -29.33 -23.22 -38.26
N SER A 67 -28.71 -22.37 -37.45
CA SER A 67 -28.38 -22.65 -36.05
C SER A 67 -29.52 -22.34 -35.07
N GLY A 68 -30.73 -22.05 -35.55
CA GLY A 68 -31.91 -21.85 -34.69
C GLY A 68 -32.10 -20.41 -34.20
N ALA A 69 -31.38 -19.43 -34.74
CA ALA A 69 -31.64 -18.02 -34.43
C ALA A 69 -33.01 -17.57 -34.95
N VAL A 70 -33.71 -16.79 -34.15
CA VAL A 70 -34.99 -16.18 -34.53
C VAL A 70 -34.75 -14.80 -35.13
N LEU A 71 -35.31 -14.55 -36.32
CA LEU A 71 -35.23 -13.23 -36.95
C LEU A 71 -36.00 -12.20 -36.10
N LEU A 72 -35.29 -11.17 -35.63
CA LEU A 72 -35.88 -10.04 -34.94
C LEU A 72 -36.09 -8.89 -35.92
N HIS A 73 -37.34 -8.44 -36.10
CA HIS A 73 -37.63 -7.21 -36.82
C HIS A 73 -37.47 -6.02 -35.87
N GLN A 74 -36.46 -5.19 -36.12
CA GLN A 74 -36.28 -3.93 -35.42
C GLN A 74 -36.67 -2.78 -36.34
N TRP A 75 -37.47 -1.86 -35.82
CA TRP A 75 -37.84 -0.63 -36.49
C TRP A 75 -37.10 0.53 -35.84
N TYR A 76 -36.38 1.27 -36.66
CA TYR A 76 -35.72 2.50 -36.25
C TYR A 76 -36.58 3.69 -36.67
N SER A 77 -36.68 4.71 -35.81
CA SER A 77 -37.12 6.02 -36.28
C SER A 77 -36.14 6.54 -37.34
N ALA A 78 -36.60 7.43 -38.22
CA ALA A 78 -35.73 8.03 -39.23
C ALA A 78 -34.51 8.78 -38.65
N SER A 79 -34.57 9.17 -37.36
CA SER A 79 -33.47 9.77 -36.63
C SER A 79 -32.62 8.78 -35.82
N GLU A 80 -32.94 7.48 -35.86
CA GLU A 80 -32.35 6.39 -35.04
C GLU A 80 -32.44 6.60 -33.51
N GLU A 81 -33.13 7.67 -33.06
CA GLU A 81 -33.35 8.00 -31.65
C GLU A 81 -34.44 7.13 -30.99
N THR A 82 -35.10 6.26 -31.75
CA THR A 82 -36.07 5.31 -31.21
C THR A 82 -35.95 3.98 -31.90
N VAL A 83 -35.82 2.92 -31.12
CA VAL A 83 -35.77 1.53 -31.57
C VAL A 83 -36.98 0.81 -31.01
N MET A 84 -37.75 0.18 -31.90
CA MET A 84 -38.91 -0.63 -31.54
C MET A 84 -38.63 -2.06 -31.98
N TYR A 85 -38.87 -3.03 -31.10
CA TYR A 85 -38.67 -4.44 -31.46
C TYR A 85 -39.55 -5.36 -30.62
N PRO A 86 -40.03 -6.47 -31.18
CA PRO A 86 -40.87 -7.42 -30.46
C PRO A 86 -40.01 -8.31 -29.54
N THR A 87 -40.58 -8.76 -28.44
CA THR A 87 -39.97 -9.57 -27.37
C THR A 87 -40.96 -10.67 -26.98
N SER A 88 -40.50 -11.67 -26.22
CA SER A 88 -41.32 -12.81 -25.75
C SER A 88 -42.14 -13.48 -26.86
N ASN A 89 -41.51 -14.24 -27.76
CA ASN A 89 -42.20 -14.91 -28.89
C ASN A 89 -42.99 -13.96 -29.80
N ASN A 90 -42.52 -12.73 -29.96
CA ASN A 90 -43.14 -11.66 -30.72
C ASN A 90 -44.51 -11.16 -30.21
N ILE A 91 -44.84 -11.40 -28.93
CA ILE A 91 -46.12 -10.97 -28.36
C ILE A 91 -46.04 -9.65 -27.57
N LEU A 92 -44.84 -9.21 -27.20
CA LEU A 92 -44.63 -7.98 -26.42
C LEU A 92 -43.73 -7.00 -27.18
N LEU A 93 -44.18 -5.78 -27.44
CA LEU A 93 -43.42 -4.80 -28.20
C LEU A 93 -42.63 -3.87 -27.27
N ASN A 94 -41.30 -3.87 -27.38
CA ASN A 94 -40.44 -2.99 -26.59
C ASN A 94 -40.14 -1.68 -27.33
N PHE A 95 -40.08 -0.58 -26.58
CA PHE A 95 -39.78 0.77 -27.08
C PHE A 95 -38.56 1.34 -26.36
N VAL A 96 -37.48 1.59 -27.10
CA VAL A 96 -36.24 2.15 -26.56
C VAL A 96 -35.99 3.51 -27.20
N CYS A 97 -36.08 4.58 -26.41
CA CYS A 97 -35.72 5.93 -26.84
C CYS A 97 -34.24 6.21 -26.49
N ILE A 98 -33.41 6.43 -27.51
CA ILE A 98 -31.97 6.67 -27.38
C ILE A 98 -31.72 8.18 -27.31
N HIS A 99 -30.97 8.64 -26.29
CA HIS A 99 -30.54 10.03 -26.14
C HIS A 99 -29.04 10.13 -25.85
N SER A 100 -28.38 11.23 -26.22
CA SER A 100 -26.95 11.44 -25.92
C SER A 100 -26.70 11.59 -24.42
N ALA A 101 -25.59 11.05 -23.92
CA ALA A 101 -25.19 11.14 -22.50
C ALA A 101 -25.11 12.60 -21.98
N ALA A 102 -24.67 13.55 -22.81
CA ALA A 102 -24.62 14.98 -22.47
C ALA A 102 -25.99 15.61 -22.15
N LYS A 103 -27.11 14.94 -22.49
CA LYS A 103 -28.47 15.39 -22.18
C LYS A 103 -29.04 14.74 -20.90
N SER A 104 -28.33 13.76 -20.33
CA SER A 104 -28.72 13.05 -19.10
C SER A 104 -28.22 13.71 -17.82
N GLU A 105 -27.28 14.66 -17.92
CA GLU A 105 -26.62 15.31 -16.78
C GLU A 105 -27.51 16.24 -15.94
N THR A 106 -28.81 16.37 -16.26
CA THR A 106 -29.77 17.16 -15.45
C THR A 106 -30.74 16.32 -14.61
N LEU A 107 -30.46 15.03 -14.42
CA LEU A 107 -31.23 14.16 -13.54
C LEU A 107 -30.55 14.14 -12.16
N ALA A 108 -31.10 14.92 -11.23
CA ALA A 108 -30.78 14.81 -9.82
C ALA A 108 -31.16 13.42 -9.29
N ASP A 109 -30.35 12.92 -8.35
CA ASP A 109 -30.29 11.55 -7.81
C ASP A 109 -31.55 11.04 -7.06
N ASP A 110 -32.69 11.74 -7.13
CA ASP A 110 -33.93 11.37 -6.43
C ASP A 110 -34.93 10.67 -7.36
N ASP A 111 -34.83 9.36 -7.40
CA ASP A 111 -35.75 8.44 -8.07
C ASP A 111 -36.97 8.14 -7.16
N SER A 112 -37.54 9.18 -6.53
CA SER A 112 -38.80 9.10 -5.80
C SER A 112 -39.87 9.89 -6.55
N ALA A 113 -40.92 9.16 -6.93
CA ALA A 113 -42.26 9.57 -7.36
C ALA A 113 -42.47 10.99 -7.94
N ALA A 114 -43.08 11.03 -9.12
CA ALA A 114 -43.75 12.19 -9.75
C ALA A 114 -42.89 13.19 -10.57
N GLY A 115 -41.56 13.11 -10.57
CA GLY A 115 -40.70 14.02 -11.36
C GLY A 115 -40.47 13.65 -12.84
N SER A 116 -40.74 12.40 -13.23
CA SER A 116 -40.47 11.89 -14.59
C SER A 116 -41.47 12.37 -15.66
N GLN A 117 -42.62 12.90 -15.25
CA GLN A 117 -43.70 13.28 -16.17
C GLN A 117 -43.37 14.50 -17.06
N VAL A 118 -42.38 15.34 -16.72
CA VAL A 118 -42.19 16.64 -17.40
C VAL A 118 -41.04 16.68 -18.42
N LYS A 119 -40.07 15.76 -18.39
CA LYS A 119 -38.89 15.83 -19.30
C LYS A 119 -38.83 14.79 -20.42
N VAL A 120 -39.58 13.68 -20.33
CA VAL A 120 -39.74 12.74 -21.46
C VAL A 120 -40.43 13.45 -22.64
N ALA A 121 -41.41 14.31 -22.36
CA ALA A 121 -42.08 15.13 -23.38
C ALA A 121 -41.17 16.20 -24.02
N GLY A 122 -40.14 16.69 -23.32
CA GLY A 122 -39.23 17.74 -23.81
C GLY A 122 -38.17 17.22 -24.79
N GLY A 123 -37.59 16.05 -24.51
CA GLY A 123 -36.62 15.39 -25.40
C GLY A 123 -37.27 14.71 -26.61
N ILE A 124 -38.45 14.11 -26.43
CA ILE A 124 -39.23 13.44 -27.49
C ILE A 124 -39.92 14.45 -28.42
N ARG A 125 -40.03 15.73 -28.04
CA ARG A 125 -40.64 16.78 -28.89
C ARG A 125 -39.95 16.97 -30.24
N ARG A 126 -38.71 16.50 -30.43
CA ARG A 126 -38.01 16.53 -31.73
C ARG A 126 -38.04 15.22 -32.52
N VAL A 127 -38.54 14.12 -31.95
CA VAL A 127 -38.78 12.88 -32.70
C VAL A 127 -40.24 12.89 -33.16
N SER A 128 -40.47 12.85 -34.47
CA SER A 128 -41.79 12.63 -35.04
C SER A 128 -41.66 11.78 -36.28
N PRO A 129 -42.15 10.53 -36.21
CA PRO A 129 -43.35 10.19 -36.97
C PRO A 129 -44.58 10.28 -36.07
N VAL A 130 -45.66 10.91 -36.55
CA VAL A 130 -46.95 11.08 -35.86
C VAL A 130 -47.46 9.79 -35.19
N ALA A 131 -47.16 8.63 -35.78
CA ALA A 131 -47.48 7.31 -35.25
C ALA A 131 -46.84 6.99 -33.88
N LEU A 132 -45.59 7.45 -33.63
CA LEU A 132 -44.88 7.16 -32.38
C LEU A 132 -45.49 7.92 -31.20
N ARG A 133 -45.91 9.17 -31.41
CA ARG A 133 -46.64 9.94 -30.39
C ARG A 133 -47.99 9.33 -30.08
N ALA A 134 -48.69 8.82 -31.09
CA ALA A 134 -49.96 8.14 -30.92
C ALA A 134 -49.82 6.79 -30.18
N LEU A 135 -48.69 6.08 -30.35
CA LEU A 135 -48.39 4.85 -29.61
C LEU A 135 -47.96 5.12 -28.17
N LEU A 136 -47.05 6.07 -27.94
CA LEU A 136 -46.60 6.44 -26.58
C LEU A 136 -47.74 7.01 -25.72
N ALA A 137 -48.73 7.69 -26.33
CA ALA A 137 -49.93 8.14 -25.63
C ALA A 137 -50.87 7.01 -25.19
N LYS A 138 -50.65 5.78 -25.66
CA LYS A 138 -51.42 4.58 -25.27
C LYS A 138 -50.72 3.72 -24.21
N VAL A 139 -49.48 4.04 -23.85
CA VAL A 139 -48.71 3.31 -22.82
C VAL A 139 -48.91 4.00 -21.48
N ASP A 140 -49.14 3.22 -20.42
CA ASP A 140 -49.18 3.75 -19.05
C ASP A 140 -47.81 4.36 -18.71
N PRO A 141 -47.75 5.65 -18.30
CA PRO A 141 -46.50 6.31 -17.94
C PRO A 141 -45.68 5.57 -16.88
N ASP A 142 -46.33 4.82 -15.99
CA ASP A 142 -45.66 4.07 -14.91
C ASP A 142 -44.95 2.79 -15.40
N GLU A 143 -45.20 2.37 -16.66
CA GLU A 143 -44.57 1.19 -17.28
C GLU A 143 -43.30 1.51 -18.10
N LEU A 144 -42.94 2.80 -18.28
CA LEU A 144 -41.82 3.25 -19.11
C LEU A 144 -40.46 3.19 -18.38
N LYS A 145 -39.47 2.45 -18.91
CA LYS A 145 -38.12 2.31 -18.31
C LYS A 145 -37.02 2.88 -19.21
N LEU A 146 -36.12 3.70 -18.65
CA LEU A 146 -34.94 4.27 -19.33
C LEU A 146 -33.64 3.52 -18.96
N SER A 147 -32.69 3.37 -19.89
CA SER A 147 -31.39 2.72 -19.62
C SER A 147 -30.21 3.35 -20.40
N PRO A 148 -29.04 3.60 -19.76
CA PRO A 148 -27.83 4.10 -20.44
C PRO A 148 -27.14 3.06 -21.34
N ALA A 149 -26.38 3.53 -22.33
CA ALA A 149 -25.69 2.70 -23.34
C ALA A 149 -24.45 1.94 -22.80
N LEU A 150 -24.22 0.72 -23.31
CA LEU A 150 -23.11 -0.18 -22.95
C LEU A 150 -21.76 0.22 -23.57
N ARG A 151 -20.68 0.13 -22.78
CA ARG A 151 -19.31 -0.05 -23.28
C ARG A 151 -18.89 -1.49 -23.03
N HIS A 152 -18.35 -2.17 -24.04
CA HIS A 152 -17.94 -3.57 -23.96
C HIS A 152 -16.77 -3.75 -22.98
N ALA A 153 -16.89 -4.75 -22.10
CA ALA A 153 -15.81 -5.16 -21.19
C ALA A 153 -14.90 -6.19 -21.86
N SER A 154 -13.58 -6.00 -21.74
CA SER A 154 -12.57 -6.99 -22.11
C SER A 154 -12.53 -8.13 -21.09
N PRO A 155 -12.30 -9.39 -21.48
CA PRO A 155 -12.11 -10.51 -20.55
C PRO A 155 -10.78 -10.39 -19.78
N PRO A 156 -10.63 -11.06 -18.61
CA PRO A 156 -9.38 -11.04 -17.86
C PRO A 156 -8.29 -11.71 -18.67
N ASP A 157 -7.15 -11.02 -18.76
CA ASP A 157 -5.98 -11.54 -19.45
C ASP A 157 -5.26 -12.55 -18.53
N LEU A 158 -5.13 -13.79 -19.00
CA LEU A 158 -4.42 -14.86 -18.31
C LEU A 158 -2.96 -14.48 -17.99
N CYS A 159 -2.37 -13.60 -18.80
CA CYS A 159 -1.02 -13.09 -18.60
C CYS A 159 -0.86 -12.31 -17.29
N VAL A 160 -1.92 -11.75 -16.72
CA VAL A 160 -1.88 -11.07 -15.41
C VAL A 160 -1.62 -12.05 -14.27
N PHE A 161 -2.09 -13.30 -14.40
CA PHE A 161 -1.96 -14.32 -13.37
C PHE A 161 -0.74 -15.23 -13.57
N LEU A 162 -0.24 -15.32 -14.81
CA LEU A 162 0.92 -16.13 -15.19
C LEU A 162 2.14 -15.24 -15.47
N GLU A 163 2.60 -14.55 -14.43
CA GLU A 163 3.77 -13.67 -14.48
C GLU A 163 5.04 -14.43 -14.89
N ARG A 164 5.99 -13.73 -15.54
CA ARG A 164 7.28 -14.32 -15.90
C ARG A 164 8.05 -14.73 -14.64
N GLY A 165 8.50 -15.99 -14.61
CA GLY A 165 9.24 -16.54 -13.47
C GLY A 165 8.39 -17.22 -12.40
N LEU A 166 7.07 -17.37 -12.62
CA LEU A 166 6.18 -18.14 -11.76
C LEU A 166 6.61 -19.62 -11.71
N ALA A 167 6.68 -20.19 -10.51
CA ALA A 167 7.00 -21.61 -10.36
C ALA A 167 5.83 -22.50 -10.83
N ALA A 168 6.15 -23.66 -11.42
CA ALA A 168 5.13 -24.59 -11.90
C ALA A 168 4.15 -25.05 -10.79
N SER A 169 4.63 -25.13 -9.54
CA SER A 169 3.81 -25.45 -8.36
C SER A 169 2.77 -24.39 -8.01
N GLU A 170 2.98 -23.13 -8.40
CA GLU A 170 2.05 -22.03 -8.13
C GLU A 170 0.93 -21.91 -9.17
N VAL A 171 1.11 -22.52 -10.35
CA VAL A 171 0.18 -22.42 -11.49
C VAL A 171 -1.25 -22.81 -11.12
N PRO A 172 -1.53 -23.93 -10.41
CA PRO A 172 -2.90 -24.30 -10.05
C PRO A 172 -3.64 -23.20 -9.28
N GLU A 173 -2.95 -22.54 -8.35
CA GLU A 173 -3.53 -21.51 -7.52
C GLU A 173 -3.71 -20.18 -8.28
N ARG A 174 -2.79 -19.83 -9.17
CA ARG A 174 -2.97 -18.70 -10.11
C ARG A 174 -4.17 -18.92 -11.03
N LEU A 175 -4.37 -20.14 -11.53
CA LEU A 175 -5.54 -20.50 -12.33
C LEU A 175 -6.83 -20.44 -11.51
N ARG A 176 -6.78 -20.78 -10.21
CA ARG A 176 -7.92 -20.59 -9.29
C ARG A 176 -8.29 -19.10 -9.17
N LEU A 177 -7.31 -18.22 -9.00
CA LEU A 177 -7.53 -16.76 -8.95
C LEU A 177 -8.03 -16.20 -10.28
N TYR A 178 -7.48 -16.66 -11.41
CA TYR A 178 -7.98 -16.33 -12.74
C TYR A 178 -9.45 -16.71 -12.90
N ASN A 179 -9.83 -17.93 -12.51
CA ASN A 179 -11.22 -18.37 -12.52
C ASN A 179 -12.10 -17.52 -11.59
N GLN A 180 -11.59 -17.15 -10.41
CA GLN A 180 -12.29 -16.25 -9.50
C GLN A 180 -12.54 -14.88 -10.14
N ALA A 181 -11.56 -14.30 -10.83
CA ALA A 181 -11.71 -13.03 -11.56
C ALA A 181 -12.76 -13.17 -12.68
N ARG A 182 -12.60 -14.21 -13.51
CA ARG A 182 -13.45 -14.50 -14.67
C ARG A 182 -14.91 -14.74 -14.30
N TYR A 183 -15.18 -15.52 -13.26
CA TYR A 183 -16.55 -15.88 -12.87
C TYR A 183 -17.15 -14.88 -11.88
N GLY A 184 -16.35 -14.27 -11.00
CA GLY A 184 -16.85 -13.46 -9.90
C GLY A 184 -17.75 -12.31 -10.34
N ARG A 185 -17.34 -11.55 -11.37
CA ARG A 185 -18.15 -10.46 -11.92
C ARG A 185 -19.32 -10.99 -12.75
N SER A 186 -19.07 -11.90 -13.68
CA SER A 186 -20.11 -12.43 -14.58
C SER A 186 -21.25 -13.10 -13.80
N SER A 187 -20.95 -13.88 -12.76
CA SER A 187 -21.96 -14.50 -11.90
C SER A 187 -22.77 -13.46 -11.13
N LYS A 188 -22.12 -12.43 -10.57
CA LYS A 188 -22.83 -11.33 -9.89
C LYS A 188 -23.77 -10.58 -10.84
N ILE A 189 -23.31 -10.22 -12.04
CA ILE A 189 -24.13 -9.55 -13.06
C ILE A 189 -25.28 -10.46 -13.51
N GLN A 190 -25.02 -11.75 -13.70
CA GLN A 190 -26.04 -12.73 -14.10
C GLN A 190 -27.10 -12.90 -13.01
N ASP A 191 -26.71 -13.01 -11.75
CA ASP A 191 -27.63 -13.12 -10.62
C ASP A 191 -28.48 -11.85 -10.47
N LEU A 192 -27.87 -10.68 -10.64
CA LEU A 192 -28.60 -9.41 -10.67
C LEU A 192 -29.60 -9.36 -11.83
N SER A 193 -29.22 -9.84 -13.02
CA SER A 193 -30.11 -9.90 -14.18
C SER A 193 -31.30 -10.83 -13.95
N ARG A 194 -31.09 -11.98 -13.28
CA ARG A 194 -32.18 -12.90 -12.87
C ARG A 194 -33.14 -12.28 -11.86
N VAL A 195 -32.62 -11.48 -10.93
CA VAL A 195 -33.45 -10.74 -9.95
C VAL A 195 -34.29 -9.68 -10.66
N VAL A 196 -33.69 -8.89 -11.55
CA VAL A 196 -34.40 -7.85 -12.33
C VAL A 196 -35.39 -8.44 -13.32
N GLY A 197 -35.05 -9.58 -13.93
CA GLY A 197 -35.88 -10.30 -14.92
C GLY A 197 -37.07 -11.07 -14.32
N GLY A 198 -37.25 -11.07 -13.00
CA GLY A 198 -38.43 -11.64 -12.35
C GLY A 198 -38.33 -13.14 -11.99
N ASP A 199 -37.24 -13.82 -12.36
CA ASP A 199 -37.09 -15.29 -12.19
C ASP A 199 -37.05 -15.77 -10.73
N LYS A 200 -36.81 -14.87 -9.75
CA LYS A 200 -36.64 -15.22 -8.33
C LYS A 200 -37.31 -14.28 -7.33
N VAL A 201 -38.39 -13.58 -7.71
CA VAL A 201 -39.08 -12.62 -6.82
C VAL A 201 -39.59 -13.26 -5.53
N ALA A 202 -39.90 -14.57 -5.52
CA ALA A 202 -40.46 -15.25 -4.35
C ALA A 202 -39.44 -15.79 -3.32
N LYS A 203 -38.14 -15.90 -3.62
CA LYS A 203 -37.14 -16.55 -2.73
C LYS A 203 -36.08 -15.62 -2.12
N ILE A 204 -35.93 -14.38 -2.60
CA ILE A 204 -34.83 -13.48 -2.22
C ILE A 204 -35.27 -12.37 -1.23
N THR A 205 -36.54 -12.30 -0.88
CA THR A 205 -37.10 -11.25 -0.02
C THR A 205 -36.73 -11.35 1.48
N LYS A 206 -35.92 -12.33 1.91
CA LYS A 206 -35.56 -12.50 3.34
C LYS A 206 -34.08 -12.42 3.72
N GLN A 207 -33.12 -12.43 2.79
CA GLN A 207 -31.70 -12.55 3.17
C GLN A 207 -30.75 -11.44 2.70
N THR A 208 -31.20 -10.45 1.93
CA THR A 208 -30.32 -9.37 1.45
C THR A 208 -31.01 -8.01 1.52
N ASN A 209 -31.33 -7.57 2.74
CA ASN A 209 -31.61 -6.17 3.05
C ASN A 209 -30.35 -5.27 2.98
N LYS A 210 -29.20 -5.78 2.56
CA LYS A 210 -28.14 -4.92 2.04
C LYS A 210 -28.51 -4.56 0.61
N VAL A 211 -29.24 -3.45 0.51
CA VAL A 211 -29.37 -2.59 -0.66
C VAL A 211 -28.21 -2.85 -1.61
N VAL A 212 -28.44 -3.66 -2.65
CA VAL A 212 -27.61 -3.57 -3.85
C VAL A 212 -27.92 -2.18 -4.37
N SER A 213 -27.11 -1.19 -3.98
CA SER A 213 -27.37 0.17 -4.42
C SER A 213 -27.37 0.14 -5.94
N LYS A 214 -28.36 0.77 -6.59
CA LYS A 214 -28.37 0.94 -8.05
C LYS A 214 -27.00 1.47 -8.56
N LYS A 215 -26.27 2.19 -7.70
CA LYS A 215 -24.88 2.64 -7.88
C LYS A 215 -23.84 1.50 -7.96
N ALA A 216 -23.93 0.47 -7.11
CA ALA A 216 -23.07 -0.70 -7.19
C ALA A 216 -23.32 -1.50 -8.48
N THR A 217 -24.58 -1.64 -8.89
CA THR A 217 -24.99 -2.33 -10.12
C THR A 217 -24.48 -1.61 -11.37
N SER A 218 -24.63 -0.28 -11.41
CA SER A 218 -24.14 0.54 -12.54
C SER A 218 -22.61 0.62 -12.59
N THR A 219 -21.94 0.77 -11.45
CA THR A 219 -20.46 0.80 -11.41
C THR A 219 -19.86 -0.55 -11.82
N MET A 220 -20.41 -1.67 -11.33
CA MET A 220 -19.93 -3.03 -11.65
C MET A 220 -20.27 -3.46 -13.08
N GLY A 221 -21.42 -3.01 -13.60
CA GLY A 221 -21.85 -3.26 -14.97
C GLY A 221 -21.10 -2.42 -15.99
N PHE A 222 -20.94 -1.11 -15.72
CA PHE A 222 -20.58 -0.11 -16.73
C PHE A 222 -19.22 0.58 -16.52
N SER A 223 -18.64 0.54 -15.32
CA SER A 223 -17.39 1.23 -14.98
C SER A 223 -16.22 0.30 -14.60
N HIS A 224 -16.36 -1.01 -14.87
CA HIS A 224 -15.36 -2.00 -14.48
C HIS A 224 -14.28 -2.16 -15.55
N ASP A 225 -13.02 -1.92 -15.15
CA ASP A 225 -11.82 -2.27 -15.93
C ASP A 225 -11.28 -3.63 -15.46
N GLU A 226 -11.29 -4.60 -16.37
CA GLU A 226 -10.94 -5.98 -16.06
C GLU A 226 -9.44 -6.18 -15.82
N ILE A 227 -8.57 -5.40 -16.49
CA ILE A 227 -7.12 -5.48 -16.28
C ILE A 227 -6.79 -4.94 -14.89
N HIS A 228 -7.34 -3.78 -14.54
CA HIS A 228 -7.14 -3.17 -13.23
C HIS A 228 -7.63 -4.11 -12.12
N PHE A 229 -8.84 -4.64 -12.22
CA PHE A 229 -9.38 -5.59 -11.23
C PHE A 229 -8.54 -6.88 -11.13
N SER A 230 -8.16 -7.45 -12.28
CA SER A 230 -7.37 -8.68 -12.33
C SER A 230 -5.96 -8.49 -11.76
N THR A 231 -5.33 -7.33 -11.96
CA THR A 231 -3.98 -7.07 -11.41
C THR A 231 -3.94 -6.98 -9.89
N GLN A 232 -5.08 -6.68 -9.25
CA GLN A 232 -5.15 -6.55 -7.80
C GLN A 232 -5.20 -7.92 -7.09
N LEU A 233 -5.89 -8.91 -7.67
CA LEU A 233 -6.07 -10.23 -7.05
C LEU A 233 -4.75 -10.98 -6.78
N PRO A 234 -3.76 -11.04 -7.70
CA PRO A 234 -2.46 -11.62 -7.41
C PRO A 234 -1.71 -10.89 -6.30
N ARG A 235 -1.84 -9.57 -6.19
CA ARG A 235 -1.20 -8.78 -5.12
C ARG A 235 -1.77 -9.17 -3.77
N GLU A 236 -3.09 -9.15 -3.63
CA GLU A 236 -3.78 -9.52 -2.39
C GLU A 236 -3.48 -10.96 -1.99
N TYR A 237 -3.44 -11.88 -2.95
CA TYR A 237 -3.03 -13.25 -2.68
C TYR A 237 -1.60 -13.32 -2.14
N LYS A 238 -0.65 -12.64 -2.79
CA LYS A 238 0.77 -12.62 -2.37
C LYS A 238 0.89 -12.00 -0.98
N TRP A 239 0.16 -10.91 -0.73
CA TRP A 239 0.13 -10.25 0.57
C TRP A 239 -0.49 -11.13 1.67
N GLY A 240 -1.42 -12.01 1.31
CA GLY A 240 -2.02 -12.98 2.24
C GLY A 240 -1.13 -14.17 2.61
N GLN A 241 0.05 -14.34 2.01
CA GLN A 241 0.91 -15.51 2.27
C GLN A 241 1.73 -15.39 3.56
N GLN A 242 1.98 -14.17 4.05
CA GLN A 242 2.77 -13.96 5.26
C GLN A 242 2.35 -12.67 5.98
N PRO A 243 2.71 -12.52 7.27
CA PRO A 243 2.48 -11.27 8.00
C PRO A 243 3.22 -10.10 7.33
N LEU A 244 2.53 -8.97 7.18
CA LEU A 244 3.06 -7.78 6.51
C LEU A 244 2.83 -6.54 7.35
N GLN A 245 3.81 -5.65 7.32
CA GLN A 245 3.72 -4.33 7.95
C GLN A 245 3.16 -3.32 6.95
N TYR A 246 2.24 -2.50 7.43
CA TYR A 246 1.60 -1.42 6.67
C TYR A 246 1.80 -0.11 7.42
N ARG A 247 2.08 0.94 6.65
CA ARG A 247 2.10 2.34 7.07
C ARG A 247 1.26 3.15 6.10
N GLN A 248 0.89 4.36 6.49
CA GLN A 248 0.22 5.26 5.55
C GLN A 248 1.19 5.64 4.42
N PRO A 249 0.71 5.77 3.16
CA PRO A 249 -0.63 5.46 2.64
C PRO A 249 -0.84 3.96 2.35
N THR A 250 -1.77 3.32 3.07
CA THR A 250 -1.99 1.86 3.01
C THR A 250 -2.59 1.36 1.69
N VAL A 251 -3.17 2.26 0.89
CA VAL A 251 -3.82 1.91 -0.39
C VAL A 251 -2.83 1.37 -1.43
N PHE A 252 -1.53 1.64 -1.25
CA PHE A 252 -0.46 1.19 -2.14
C PHE A 252 0.16 -0.15 -1.73
N GLY A 253 -0.37 -0.80 -0.68
CA GLY A 253 0.09 -2.08 -0.20
C GLY A 253 1.09 -1.98 0.95
N PRO A 254 1.80 -3.09 1.27
CA PRO A 254 2.76 -3.16 2.36
C PRO A 254 3.89 -2.15 2.22
N SER A 255 4.34 -1.62 3.34
CA SER A 255 5.32 -0.53 3.35
C SER A 255 6.74 -1.11 3.45
N PRO A 256 7.61 -0.89 2.45
CA PRO A 256 9.02 -1.28 2.53
C PRO A 256 9.74 -0.40 3.56
N GLY A 257 10.71 -0.97 4.28
CA GLY A 257 11.48 -0.27 5.30
C GLY A 257 12.53 -1.19 5.94
N PRO A 258 13.16 -0.81 7.06
CA PRO A 258 14.25 -1.59 7.66
C PRO A 258 13.92 -3.07 7.96
N ARG A 259 12.66 -3.38 8.24
CA ARG A 259 12.20 -4.71 8.67
C ARG A 259 11.62 -5.58 7.56
N GLN A 260 11.25 -5.02 6.42
CA GLN A 260 10.69 -5.79 5.30
C GLN A 260 10.79 -5.07 3.95
N ASP A 261 10.87 -5.84 2.86
CA ASP A 261 10.57 -5.34 1.51
C ASP A 261 9.05 -5.29 1.25
N HIS A 262 8.63 -4.86 0.05
CA HIS A 262 7.20 -4.80 -0.34
C HIS A 262 6.52 -6.18 -0.42
N ARG A 263 7.28 -7.27 -0.36
CA ARG A 263 6.78 -8.64 -0.34
C ARG A 263 6.75 -9.22 1.07
N GLY A 264 7.36 -8.58 2.07
CA GLY A 264 7.46 -9.07 3.46
C GLY A 264 8.78 -9.78 3.78
N ASN A 265 9.76 -9.79 2.87
CA ASN A 265 11.04 -10.43 3.11
C ASN A 265 11.94 -9.52 3.96
N THR A 266 12.69 -10.11 4.90
CA THR A 266 13.71 -9.40 5.67
C THR A 266 15.01 -9.21 4.86
N PHE A 267 15.84 -8.26 5.26
CA PHE A 267 17.11 -7.99 4.58
C PHE A 267 18.23 -8.82 5.20
N HIS A 268 18.66 -9.88 4.53
CA HIS A 268 19.76 -10.72 5.01
C HIS A 268 21.16 -10.07 4.90
N ARG A 269 21.28 -8.86 4.31
CA ARG A 269 22.58 -8.20 4.01
C ARG A 269 23.01 -7.13 5.02
N LEU A 270 22.47 -7.12 6.24
CA LEU A 270 22.82 -6.11 7.24
C LEU A 270 24.33 -6.09 7.58
N PHE A 271 25.02 -7.22 7.46
CA PHE A 271 26.48 -7.33 7.66
C PHE A 271 27.34 -6.64 6.58
N THR A 272 26.74 -6.20 5.47
CA THR A 272 27.44 -5.44 4.42
C THR A 272 27.32 -3.94 4.59
N SER A 273 26.46 -3.47 5.50
CA SER A 273 26.37 -2.06 5.86
C SER A 273 27.62 -1.61 6.63
N PHE A 274 27.88 -0.31 6.64
CA PHE A 274 28.94 0.28 7.46
C PHE A 274 28.36 1.41 8.29
N HIS A 275 28.88 1.57 9.51
CA HIS A 275 28.57 2.74 10.32
C HIS A 275 29.73 3.16 11.20
N ASP A 276 29.74 4.43 11.57
CA ASP A 276 30.60 4.93 12.64
C ASP A 276 29.74 5.31 13.84
N ASP A 277 30.26 5.18 15.05
CA ASP A 277 29.69 5.77 16.27
C ASP A 277 30.66 6.84 16.78
N LYS A 278 30.26 8.10 16.62
CA LYS A 278 30.98 9.27 17.12
C LYS A 278 30.31 9.72 18.43
N ASN A 279 30.88 9.33 19.55
CA ASN A 279 30.30 9.49 20.89
C ASN A 279 31.00 10.60 21.70
N VAL A 280 30.22 11.46 22.37
CA VAL A 280 30.67 12.27 23.51
C VAL A 280 29.85 11.87 24.74
N SER A 281 30.53 11.43 25.79
CA SER A 281 29.94 11.04 27.07
C SER A 281 30.26 12.08 28.15
N TYR A 282 29.29 12.41 28.99
CA TYR A 282 29.44 13.37 30.08
C TYR A 282 28.73 12.89 31.36
N SER A 283 29.23 13.33 32.51
CA SER A 283 28.65 13.04 33.81
C SER A 283 27.54 14.06 34.15
N SER A 284 26.48 13.53 34.74
CA SER A 284 25.24 14.24 35.05
C SER A 284 24.65 13.75 36.36
N ARG A 285 23.54 14.37 36.82
CA ARG A 285 22.84 14.02 38.07
C ARG A 285 21.53 13.32 37.72
N PRO A 286 21.30 12.06 38.16
CA PRO A 286 20.06 11.32 37.96
C PRO A 286 18.80 12.16 38.22
N VAL A 287 18.75 12.80 39.40
CA VAL A 287 17.60 13.61 39.84
C VAL A 287 17.31 14.79 38.91
N ARG A 288 18.31 15.36 38.24
CA ARG A 288 18.11 16.49 37.32
C ARG A 288 17.68 16.06 35.91
N LEU A 289 17.98 14.81 35.52
CA LEU A 289 17.54 14.21 34.26
C LEU A 289 16.11 13.64 34.34
N CYS A 290 15.68 13.23 35.55
CA CYS A 290 14.34 12.70 35.77
C CYS A 290 13.36 13.75 36.33
N CYS A 291 13.84 14.67 37.18
CA CYS A 291 13.00 15.61 37.91
C CYS A 291 13.42 17.07 37.67
N GLY A 292 12.44 17.99 37.72
CA GLY A 292 12.67 19.44 37.70
C GLY A 292 12.65 20.07 36.31
N THR A 293 13.63 20.91 35.99
CA THR A 293 13.71 21.66 34.73
C THR A 293 14.18 20.82 33.54
N CYS A 294 14.18 19.49 33.58
CA CYS A 294 14.49 18.63 32.43
C CYS A 294 13.90 17.22 32.64
N SER A 295 12.57 17.08 32.76
CA SER A 295 11.91 15.77 32.88
C SER A 295 11.98 14.96 31.58
N LEU A 296 13.18 14.48 31.23
CA LEU A 296 13.47 13.69 30.02
C LEU A 296 13.20 12.19 30.23
N ILE A 297 13.04 11.79 31.48
CA ILE A 297 12.67 10.44 31.92
C ILE A 297 11.61 10.58 33.02
N GLN A 298 10.41 10.02 32.82
CA GLN A 298 9.35 10.03 33.84
C GLN A 298 9.51 8.82 34.76
N ASP A 299 9.79 9.07 36.04
CA ASP A 299 9.73 8.08 37.14
C ASP A 299 10.51 6.77 36.94
N THR A 300 11.43 6.69 35.97
CA THR A 300 12.24 5.49 35.72
C THR A 300 13.44 5.44 36.68
N PRO A 301 13.58 4.37 37.49
CA PRO A 301 14.70 4.23 38.40
C PRO A 301 16.02 3.98 37.64
N PHE A 302 17.14 4.37 38.26
CA PHE A 302 18.47 3.98 37.80
C PHE A 302 18.91 2.71 38.51
N SER A 303 19.77 1.92 37.85
CA SER A 303 20.32 0.66 38.41
C SER A 303 21.07 0.86 39.73
N LYS A 304 21.64 2.05 39.94
CA LYS A 304 22.30 2.46 41.17
C LYS A 304 21.65 3.71 41.71
N LEU A 305 21.40 3.74 43.03
CA LEU A 305 21.11 4.97 43.78
C LEU A 305 22.42 5.75 43.96
N ASP A 306 22.97 6.26 42.87
CA ASP A 306 24.16 7.10 42.86
C ASP A 306 23.78 8.57 42.65
N THR A 307 24.68 9.47 43.01
CA THR A 307 24.56 10.91 42.77
C THR A 307 25.00 11.31 41.36
N VAL A 308 25.67 10.42 40.63
CA VAL A 308 26.18 10.65 39.28
C VAL A 308 25.71 9.56 38.32
N THR A 309 25.31 9.95 37.12
CA THR A 309 25.05 9.05 35.99
C THR A 309 25.76 9.57 34.74
N VAL A 310 25.93 8.72 33.73
CA VAL A 310 26.50 9.08 32.44
C VAL A 310 25.38 9.25 31.41
N ALA A 311 25.47 10.31 30.63
CA ALA A 311 24.68 10.49 29.43
C ALA A 311 25.62 10.74 28.24
N SER A 312 25.16 10.45 27.03
CA SER A 312 25.97 10.66 25.84
C SER A 312 25.17 11.14 24.65
N PHE A 313 25.83 11.91 23.78
CA PHE A 313 25.40 12.11 22.41
C PHE A 313 26.24 11.21 21.51
N SER A 314 25.58 10.42 20.68
CA SER A 314 26.23 9.58 19.66
C SER A 314 25.70 9.99 18.29
N VAL A 315 26.63 10.21 17.36
CA VAL A 315 26.35 10.53 15.96
C VAL A 315 26.77 9.34 15.11
N GLU A 316 25.83 8.79 14.36
CA GLU A 316 26.05 7.61 13.54
C GLU A 316 25.78 7.90 12.05
N PRO A 317 26.82 8.12 11.23
CA PRO A 317 26.68 8.03 9.78
C PRO A 317 26.55 6.56 9.37
N LEU A 318 25.45 6.23 8.70
CA LEU A 318 25.17 4.90 8.17
C LEU A 318 25.37 4.91 6.66
N SER A 319 25.90 3.82 6.10
CA SER A 319 26.06 3.66 4.66
C SER A 319 25.79 2.22 4.19
N ASN A 320 25.53 2.09 2.89
CA ASN A 320 25.19 0.83 2.22
C ASN A 320 23.95 0.12 2.80
N MET A 321 22.93 0.90 3.16
CA MET A 321 21.70 0.39 3.76
C MET A 321 20.87 -0.39 2.75
N ALA A 322 20.79 -1.72 2.93
CA ALA A 322 20.12 -2.62 1.98
C ALA A 322 18.65 -2.26 1.68
N TRP A 323 17.92 -1.79 2.69
CA TRP A 323 16.51 -1.41 2.56
C TRP A 323 16.31 -0.06 1.85
N LEU A 324 17.37 0.74 1.69
CA LEU A 324 17.42 1.96 0.87
C LEU A 324 18.02 1.70 -0.53
N GLY A 325 18.20 0.43 -0.91
CA GLY A 325 18.77 0.03 -2.20
C GLY A 325 20.27 -0.30 -2.18
N GLY A 326 20.95 -0.13 -1.05
CA GLY A 326 22.40 -0.37 -0.91
C GLY A 326 23.25 0.57 -1.75
N GLY A 327 24.43 0.13 -2.16
CA GLY A 327 25.28 0.86 -3.12
C GLY A 327 25.85 2.18 -2.57
N GLY A 328 26.14 2.23 -1.28
CA GLY A 328 26.65 3.42 -0.59
C GLY A 328 25.57 4.38 -0.08
N VAL A 329 24.28 4.15 -0.39
CA VAL A 329 23.18 4.96 0.13
C VAL A 329 23.01 4.73 1.63
N GLY A 330 22.77 5.79 2.39
CA GLY A 330 22.53 5.75 3.82
C GLY A 330 22.06 7.10 4.37
N TYR A 331 22.17 7.29 5.68
CA TYR A 331 21.67 8.46 6.40
C TYR A 331 22.46 8.65 7.70
N ASN A 332 22.40 9.86 8.25
CA ASN A 332 23.03 10.18 9.52
C ASN A 332 21.97 10.27 10.61
N LEU A 333 22.32 9.84 11.81
CA LEU A 333 21.51 10.04 13.00
C LEU A 333 22.34 10.60 14.16
N LEU A 334 21.66 11.21 15.11
CA LEU A 334 22.18 11.58 16.42
C LEU A 334 21.20 11.09 17.48
N GLY A 335 21.66 10.22 18.38
CA GLY A 335 20.91 9.78 19.56
C GLY A 335 21.39 10.49 20.82
N PHE A 336 20.45 10.94 21.65
CA PHE A 336 20.73 11.31 23.04
C PHE A 336 20.40 10.13 23.94
N TYR A 337 21.39 9.67 24.69
CA TYR A 337 21.32 8.46 25.50
C TYR A 337 21.54 8.76 26.97
N ILE A 338 20.67 8.24 27.83
CA ILE A 338 20.81 8.25 29.28
C ILE A 338 21.04 6.80 29.71
N HIS A 339 22.23 6.54 30.27
CA HIS A 339 22.69 5.19 30.56
C HIS A 339 22.23 4.72 31.94
N ASP A 340 22.37 3.42 32.18
CA ASP A 340 22.12 2.76 33.47
C ASP A 340 20.68 2.90 34.00
N VAL A 341 19.70 3.00 33.11
CA VAL A 341 18.26 3.07 33.43
C VAL A 341 17.70 1.67 33.70
N CYS A 342 16.79 1.54 34.65
CA CYS A 342 16.11 0.29 34.99
C CYS A 342 14.60 0.40 34.80
N VAL A 343 14.02 -0.56 34.09
CA VAL A 343 12.57 -0.68 33.93
C VAL A 343 12.12 -2.00 34.55
N GLU A 344 10.99 -1.96 35.27
CA GLU A 344 10.34 -3.16 35.77
C GLU A 344 9.70 -3.90 34.60
N HIS A 345 10.12 -5.15 34.37
CA HIS A 345 9.61 -6.04 33.35
C HIS A 345 8.92 -7.21 34.03
N GLN A 346 7.60 -7.13 34.22
CA GLN A 346 6.84 -8.04 35.09
C GLN A 346 7.20 -7.85 36.57
N LYS A 347 6.21 -8.07 37.44
CA LYS A 347 6.31 -7.79 38.88
C LYS A 347 7.58 -8.36 39.51
N GLY A 348 8.48 -7.47 39.93
CA GLY A 348 9.72 -7.79 40.64
C GLY A 348 10.95 -8.13 39.79
N VAL A 349 10.87 -8.10 38.45
CA VAL A 349 12.03 -8.34 37.57
C VAL A 349 12.48 -7.02 36.95
N GLN A 350 13.69 -6.58 37.28
CA GLN A 350 14.25 -5.33 36.75
C GLN A 350 15.12 -5.62 35.52
N ARG A 351 14.92 -4.84 34.44
CA ARG A 351 15.75 -4.86 33.24
C ARG A 351 16.56 -3.58 33.15
N LYS A 352 17.87 -3.72 33.00
CA LYS A 352 18.78 -2.60 32.77
C LYS A 352 18.86 -2.29 31.27
N GLY A 353 18.93 -1.01 30.93
CA GLY A 353 19.11 -0.57 29.55
C GLY A 353 19.45 0.91 29.47
N THR A 354 19.50 1.40 28.24
CA THR A 354 19.83 2.80 27.93
C THR A 354 18.61 3.49 27.37
N ASN A 355 18.16 4.58 28.00
CA ASN A 355 17.01 5.34 27.52
C ASN A 355 17.42 6.31 26.40
N CYS A 356 16.62 6.40 25.34
CA CYS A 356 16.81 7.36 24.24
C CYS A 356 15.63 8.35 24.16
N PRO A 357 15.66 9.48 24.89
CA PRO A 357 14.55 10.44 24.91
C PRO A 357 14.26 11.11 23.57
N VAL A 358 15.32 11.35 22.77
CA VAL A 358 15.20 12.00 21.46
C VAL A 358 16.29 11.48 20.53
N MET A 359 15.91 11.29 19.27
CA MET A 359 16.81 10.94 18.19
C MET A 359 16.56 11.89 17.02
N LEU A 360 17.63 12.35 16.38
CA LEU A 360 17.60 13.22 15.22
C LEU A 360 18.12 12.45 14.02
N GLU A 361 17.47 12.56 12.87
CA GLU A 361 17.91 11.92 11.63
C GLU A 361 17.79 12.90 10.46
N ASN A 362 18.62 12.74 9.43
CA ASN A 362 18.59 13.60 8.24
C ASN A 362 17.81 13.00 7.06
N LEU A 363 17.08 11.90 7.28
CA LEU A 363 16.24 11.24 6.27
C LEU A 363 14.87 10.91 6.87
N THR A 364 13.80 11.14 6.12
CA THR A 364 12.43 10.94 6.62
C THR A 364 12.03 9.47 6.75
N ASP A 365 12.51 8.60 5.85
CA ASP A 365 12.23 7.18 5.84
C ASP A 365 12.52 6.47 7.20
N PRO A 366 13.72 6.59 7.80
CA PRO A 366 14.00 5.99 9.10
C PRO A 366 13.25 6.66 10.26
N ILE A 367 12.85 7.93 10.11
CA ILE A 367 12.05 8.67 11.11
C ILE A 367 10.66 8.07 11.20
N ILE A 368 9.97 7.97 10.07
CA ILE A 368 8.59 7.45 10.02
C ILE A 368 8.55 6.03 10.57
N THR A 369 9.43 5.17 10.05
CA THR A 369 9.44 3.77 10.46
C THR A 369 9.82 3.58 11.93
N GLY A 370 10.79 4.34 12.45
CA GLY A 370 11.17 4.28 13.85
C GLY A 370 10.10 4.79 14.81
N ARG A 371 9.36 5.84 14.42
CA ARG A 371 8.26 6.38 15.24
C ARG A 371 7.05 5.44 15.25
N GLU A 372 6.57 5.05 14.08
CA GLU A 372 5.32 4.30 13.96
C GLU A 372 5.46 2.85 14.44
N GLU A 373 6.60 2.22 14.18
CA GLU A 373 6.79 0.79 14.46
C GLU A 373 7.49 0.55 15.79
N LEU A 374 8.46 1.39 16.16
CA LEU A 374 9.30 1.17 17.35
C LEU A 374 8.98 2.15 18.49
N GLY A 375 8.25 3.22 18.24
CA GLY A 375 7.97 4.24 19.26
C GLY A 375 9.14 5.17 19.57
N ILE A 376 10.21 5.15 18.77
CA ILE A 376 11.38 6.02 18.99
C ILE A 376 10.99 7.46 18.69
N SER A 377 11.34 8.37 19.60
CA SER A 377 11.14 9.82 19.48
C SER A 377 12.08 10.45 18.45
N LYS A 378 11.89 10.10 17.18
CA LYS A 378 12.70 10.58 16.06
C LYS A 378 12.18 11.90 15.50
N LEU A 379 13.08 12.80 15.14
CA LEU A 379 12.80 14.09 14.52
C LEU A 379 13.81 14.39 13.41
N TYR A 380 13.46 15.29 12.51
CA TYR A 380 14.34 15.65 11.40
C TYR A 380 15.28 16.80 11.79
N SER A 381 16.57 16.61 11.50
CA SER A 381 17.58 17.67 11.45
C SER A 381 18.64 17.38 10.40
N GLU A 382 19.24 18.42 9.84
CA GLU A 382 20.46 18.30 9.03
C GLU A 382 21.62 17.94 9.96
N ILE A 383 22.47 17.01 9.53
CA ILE A 383 23.62 16.51 10.28
C ILE A 383 24.83 16.54 9.35
N ASP A 384 25.61 17.60 9.47
CA ASP A 384 26.84 17.80 8.70
C ASP A 384 28.03 17.28 9.51
N ILE A 385 28.80 16.38 8.91
CA ILE A 385 29.96 15.75 9.54
C ILE A 385 31.20 16.17 8.75
N GLU A 386 32.13 16.84 9.41
CA GLU A 386 33.44 17.20 8.88
C GLU A 386 34.50 16.45 9.67
N GLU A 387 35.16 15.49 9.03
CA GLU A 387 36.09 14.57 9.68
C GLU A 387 37.46 14.56 9.00
N SER A 388 38.51 14.47 9.83
CA SER A 388 39.90 14.23 9.46
C SER A 388 40.48 13.13 10.36
N ASP A 389 41.74 12.75 10.12
CA ASP A 389 42.40 11.70 10.91
C ASP A 389 42.41 11.97 12.41
N ASN A 390 42.55 13.25 12.83
CA ASN A 390 42.73 13.64 14.22
C ASN A 390 41.63 14.58 14.78
N THR A 391 40.69 15.02 13.95
CA THR A 391 39.57 15.87 14.38
C THR A 391 38.26 15.44 13.74
N CYS A 392 37.16 15.61 14.45
CA CYS A 392 35.82 15.48 13.91
C CYS A 392 34.98 16.63 14.41
N SER A 393 34.21 17.29 13.55
CA SER A 393 33.18 18.24 13.94
C SER A 393 31.85 17.82 13.34
N VAL A 394 30.80 17.90 14.15
CA VAL A 394 29.44 17.64 13.71
C VAL A 394 28.59 18.86 14.01
N LYS A 395 27.79 19.27 13.03
CA LYS A 395 26.88 20.41 13.13
C LYS A 395 25.46 19.93 12.86
N ILE A 396 24.56 20.26 13.77
CA ILE A 396 23.15 19.91 13.68
C ILE A 396 22.36 21.18 13.40
N SER A 397 21.57 21.13 12.34
CA SER A 397 20.91 22.28 11.76
C SER A 397 19.43 22.00 11.50
N TRP A 398 18.59 23.03 11.60
CA TRP A 398 17.23 22.98 11.08
C TRP A 398 16.94 24.24 10.28
N ARG A 399 16.69 24.07 8.98
CA ARG A 399 16.49 25.17 8.00
C ARG A 399 17.61 26.22 8.07
N GLY A 400 18.86 25.76 8.16
CA GLY A 400 20.05 26.61 8.22
C GLY A 400 20.40 27.16 9.61
N ASN A 401 19.55 26.96 10.63
CA ASN A 401 19.87 27.35 12.00
C ASN A 401 20.65 26.24 12.70
N ALA A 402 21.97 26.41 12.80
CA ALA A 402 22.88 25.45 13.44
C ALA A 402 22.77 25.53 14.97
N TYR A 403 21.89 24.73 15.56
CA TYR A 403 21.53 24.82 16.98
C TYR A 403 22.33 23.88 17.89
N MET A 404 23.10 22.93 17.33
CA MET A 404 24.02 22.09 18.11
C MET A 404 25.31 21.86 17.35
N GLN A 405 26.44 21.87 18.06
CA GLN A 405 27.74 21.52 17.52
C GLN A 405 28.45 20.55 18.45
N LEU A 406 29.06 19.51 17.89
CA LEU A 406 29.96 18.58 18.56
C LEU A 406 31.35 18.68 17.95
N SER A 407 32.38 18.48 18.75
CA SER A 407 33.78 18.50 18.30
C SER A 407 34.62 17.51 19.09
N TRP A 408 35.45 16.76 18.38
CA TRP A 408 36.52 15.90 18.89
C TRP A 408 37.83 16.40 18.30
N GLN A 409 38.83 16.60 19.14
CA GLN A 409 40.16 17.06 18.72
C GLN A 409 41.24 16.12 19.23
N GLN A 410 42.38 16.05 18.55
CA GLN A 410 43.50 15.20 18.97
C GLN A 410 43.10 13.71 19.14
N LEU A 411 42.27 13.20 18.22
CA LEU A 411 41.89 11.79 18.17
C LEU A 411 43.13 10.92 17.95
N THR A 412 43.23 9.84 18.74
CA THR A 412 44.35 8.89 18.67
C THR A 412 43.81 7.46 18.51
N PRO A 413 44.40 6.64 17.63
CA PRO A 413 44.01 5.24 17.49
C PRO A 413 44.24 4.45 18.77
N LYS A 414 43.29 3.59 19.13
CA LYS A 414 43.43 2.65 20.24
C LYS A 414 43.75 1.25 19.71
N VAL A 415 44.90 0.71 20.11
CA VAL A 415 45.36 -0.62 19.69
C VAL A 415 44.46 -1.68 20.35
N ARG A 416 44.04 -2.68 19.55
CA ARG A 416 43.20 -3.83 19.91
C ARG A 416 43.75 -4.63 21.10
N GLU A 417 43.57 -4.17 22.33
CA GLU A 417 43.49 -5.08 23.47
C GLU A 417 42.03 -5.48 23.61
N SER A 418 41.71 -6.64 23.03
CA SER A 418 40.45 -7.38 23.13
C SER A 418 39.25 -6.51 23.51
N LEU A 419 38.66 -5.85 22.51
CA LEU A 419 37.28 -5.38 22.59
C LEU A 419 36.42 -6.65 22.69
N THR A 420 36.32 -7.22 23.90
CA THR A 420 35.30 -8.22 24.21
C THR A 420 33.99 -7.61 23.77
N GLU A 421 33.26 -8.30 22.90
CA GLU A 421 31.89 -7.99 22.52
C GLU A 421 31.18 -7.47 23.78
N HIS A 422 30.95 -6.17 23.87
CA HIS A 422 30.16 -5.65 24.97
C HIS A 422 28.79 -6.31 24.79
N GLU A 423 28.37 -7.10 25.77
CA GLU A 423 26.95 -7.45 25.93
C GLU A 423 26.20 -6.12 25.92
N SER A 424 25.60 -5.77 24.79
CA SER A 424 24.92 -4.48 24.67
C SER A 424 23.67 -4.56 25.51
N GLU A 425 23.63 -3.77 26.57
CA GLU A 425 22.40 -3.51 27.28
C GLU A 425 21.42 -2.88 26.26
N GLY A 426 20.25 -3.48 26.07
CA GLY A 426 19.28 -3.05 25.05
C GLY A 426 18.88 -1.58 25.22
N SER A 427 18.43 -0.96 24.13
CA SER A 427 17.89 0.40 24.19
C SER A 427 16.45 0.36 24.68
N ILE A 428 16.18 1.08 25.77
CA ILE A 428 14.84 1.30 26.31
C ILE A 428 14.28 2.53 25.63
N VAL A 429 13.06 2.41 25.10
CA VAL A 429 12.39 3.50 24.39
C VAL A 429 10.98 3.63 24.95
N GLY A 430 10.72 4.78 25.59
CA GLY A 430 9.38 5.12 26.06
C GLY A 430 8.45 5.47 24.89
N ARG A 431 7.30 4.81 24.78
CA ARG A 431 6.33 5.08 23.71
C ARG A 431 5.36 6.16 24.16
N ALA A 432 5.41 7.33 23.52
CA ALA A 432 4.62 8.51 23.89
C ALA A 432 3.07 8.36 23.85
N SER A 433 2.53 7.21 23.43
CA SER A 433 1.09 7.00 23.23
C SER A 433 0.53 5.66 23.71
N CYS A 434 1.29 4.82 24.44
CA CYS A 434 0.75 3.61 25.06
C CYS A 434 1.17 3.45 26.52
N GLU A 435 0.36 2.71 27.27
CA GLU A 435 0.52 2.40 28.70
C GLU A 435 1.75 1.53 29.02
N SER A 436 2.75 1.40 28.13
CA SER A 436 3.86 0.45 28.27
C SER A 436 5.14 0.90 27.56
N ASP A 437 6.29 0.66 28.20
CA ASP A 437 7.62 0.90 27.64
C ASP A 437 8.03 -0.22 26.68
N VAL A 438 8.91 0.07 25.71
CA VAL A 438 9.43 -0.93 24.77
C VAL A 438 10.92 -1.10 24.98
N LEU A 439 11.38 -2.34 25.12
CA LEU A 439 12.81 -2.67 25.11
C LEU A 439 13.17 -3.18 23.72
N LEU A 440 14.01 -2.39 23.06
CA LEU A 440 14.71 -2.85 21.87
C LEU A 440 15.89 -3.68 22.35
N ALA A 441 15.70 -5.00 22.34
CA ALA A 441 16.79 -5.94 22.57
C ALA A 441 17.75 -5.86 21.37
N ASN A 442 18.88 -5.19 21.55
CA ASN A 442 19.91 -5.10 20.53
C ASN A 442 20.60 -6.47 20.39
N ASP A 443 20.44 -7.11 19.23
CA ASP A 443 21.25 -8.28 18.87
C ASP A 443 22.55 -7.79 18.21
N THR A 444 23.58 -7.55 19.01
CA THR A 444 24.89 -7.06 18.53
C THR A 444 25.72 -8.09 17.78
N ARG A 445 25.24 -9.33 17.64
CA ARG A 445 25.94 -10.38 16.89
C ARG A 445 26.13 -10.07 15.40
N ALA A 446 25.50 -9.00 14.90
CA ALA A 446 25.54 -8.60 13.49
C ALA A 446 26.56 -7.49 13.15
N SER A 447 27.21 -6.86 14.14
CA SER A 447 28.22 -5.79 13.90
C SER A 447 29.56 -6.13 14.53
N HIS A 448 30.65 -5.70 13.88
CA HIS A 448 32.02 -5.86 14.39
C HIS A 448 32.78 -4.55 14.30
N ILE A 449 33.67 -4.33 15.27
CA ILE A 449 34.50 -3.12 15.34
C ILE A 449 35.72 -3.28 14.45
N ASP A 450 35.86 -2.38 13.49
CA ASP A 450 37.00 -2.30 12.57
C ASP A 450 38.12 -1.44 13.15
N ALA A 451 37.78 -0.25 13.63
CA ALA A 451 38.73 0.69 14.21
C ALA A 451 38.10 1.49 15.36
N ARG A 452 38.95 2.01 16.26
CA ARG A 452 38.53 2.90 17.33
C ARG A 452 39.57 3.97 17.57
N ARG A 453 39.09 5.21 17.65
CA ARG A 453 39.85 6.41 18.01
C ARG A 453 39.26 7.02 19.27
N GLU A 454 40.11 7.55 20.13
CA GLU A 454 39.69 8.19 21.38
C GLU A 454 40.38 9.54 21.54
N THR A 455 39.75 10.41 22.32
CA THR A 455 40.32 11.70 22.71
C THR A 455 40.23 11.88 24.22
N LEU A 456 41.11 12.72 24.77
CA LEU A 456 41.00 13.17 26.15
C LEU A 456 39.68 13.93 26.37
N PRO A 457 39.07 13.85 27.57
CA PRO A 457 37.73 14.40 27.78
C PRO A 457 37.59 15.89 27.49
N HIS A 458 38.62 16.70 27.79
CA HIS A 458 38.60 18.16 27.52
C HIS A 458 38.68 18.53 26.04
N ASN A 459 39.03 17.59 25.17
CA ASN A 459 39.11 17.76 23.72
C ASN A 459 37.82 17.28 23.01
N ALA A 460 36.88 16.70 23.75
CA ALA A 460 35.53 16.40 23.29
C ALA A 460 34.57 17.44 23.85
N THR A 461 33.78 18.08 22.98
CA THR A 461 32.85 19.14 23.40
C THR A 461 31.55 19.04 22.65
N PHE A 462 30.48 19.53 23.27
CA PHE A 462 29.21 19.80 22.62
C PHE A 462 28.64 21.12 23.13
N LYS A 463 27.92 21.84 22.27
CA LYS A 463 27.28 23.11 22.59
C LYS A 463 25.92 23.19 21.93
N PHE A 464 25.00 23.87 22.59
CA PHE A 464 23.67 24.20 22.08
C PHE A 464 23.52 25.70 21.92
N GLN A 465 22.74 26.10 20.92
CA GLN A 465 22.30 27.47 20.70
C GLN A 465 20.77 27.44 20.54
N ASP A 466 20.05 27.93 21.54
CA ASP A 466 18.60 28.09 21.43
C ASP A 466 18.29 29.38 20.65
N TYR A 467 17.72 29.20 19.46
CA TYR A 467 17.29 30.30 18.59
C TYR A 467 15.81 30.69 18.79
N GLY A 468 15.12 30.05 19.74
CA GLY A 468 13.73 30.34 20.08
C GLY A 468 12.70 29.83 19.05
N ALA A 469 11.42 30.06 19.37
CA ALA A 469 10.29 29.52 18.61
C ALA A 469 10.16 30.08 17.18
N GLU A 470 10.68 31.27 16.89
CA GLU A 470 10.62 31.82 15.52
C GLU A 470 11.57 31.09 14.57
N SER A 471 12.79 30.79 15.03
CA SER A 471 13.82 30.12 14.23
C SER A 471 13.68 28.59 14.24
N LEU A 472 13.14 28.04 15.34
CA LEU A 472 12.95 26.60 15.55
C LEU A 472 11.49 26.28 15.96
N PRO A 473 10.46 26.63 15.17
CA PRO A 473 9.05 26.51 15.56
C PRO A 473 8.66 25.13 16.08
N THR A 474 9.15 24.05 15.46
CA THR A 474 8.81 22.67 15.86
C THR A 474 9.85 22.02 16.77
N LEU A 475 10.99 22.68 17.04
CA LEU A 475 12.10 22.09 17.79
C LEU A 475 12.54 22.91 19.01
N HIS A 476 12.15 24.18 19.14
CA HIS A 476 12.62 25.09 20.19
C HIS A 476 12.42 24.50 21.59
N HIS A 477 11.25 23.92 21.85
CA HIS A 477 10.90 23.31 23.14
C HIS A 477 11.70 22.03 23.46
N ILE A 478 12.40 21.46 22.48
CA ILE A 478 13.32 20.33 22.67
C ILE A 478 14.72 20.88 22.85
N VAL A 479 15.14 21.76 21.94
CA VAL A 479 16.48 22.38 21.94
C VAL A 479 16.73 23.19 23.21
N SER A 480 15.74 23.95 23.69
CA SER A 480 15.85 24.71 24.95
C SER A 480 16.09 23.79 26.14
N ARG A 481 15.46 22.61 26.16
CA ARG A 481 15.61 21.61 27.23
C ARG A 481 16.93 20.87 27.14
N LEU A 482 17.41 20.57 25.93
CA LEU A 482 18.75 20.04 25.74
C LEU A 482 19.83 21.06 26.14
N ALA A 483 19.59 22.37 25.93
CA ALA A 483 20.50 23.42 26.37
C ALA A 483 20.56 23.59 27.90
N GLU A 484 19.51 23.19 28.62
CA GLU A 484 19.42 23.20 30.09
C GLU A 484 20.06 21.97 30.75
N LEU A 485 20.63 21.03 29.98
CA LEU A 485 21.19 19.78 30.51
C LEU A 485 22.29 20.06 31.56
N PRO A 486 22.26 19.38 32.72
CA PRO A 486 23.26 19.54 33.77
C PRO A 486 24.54 18.78 33.41
N VAL A 487 25.47 19.46 32.77
CA VAL A 487 26.79 18.91 32.41
C VAL A 487 27.78 19.24 33.53
N PHE A 488 28.28 18.24 34.24
CA PHE A 488 29.35 18.45 35.24
C PHE A 488 30.72 18.44 34.59
N GLU A 489 31.04 17.34 33.91
CA GLU A 489 32.26 17.19 33.13
C GLU A 489 32.01 16.24 31.96
N VAL A 490 32.70 16.49 30.86
CA VAL A 490 32.83 15.48 29.80
C VAL A 490 33.77 14.41 30.34
N VAL A 491 33.38 13.14 30.20
CA VAL A 491 34.13 11.99 30.73
C VAL A 491 34.77 11.14 29.63
N GLY A 492 34.38 11.34 28.37
CA GLY A 492 35.01 10.65 27.24
C GLY A 492 34.53 11.14 25.88
N GLY A 493 35.36 10.91 24.86
CA GLY A 493 35.00 11.09 23.46
C GLY A 493 35.64 10.01 22.60
N THR A 494 34.84 9.32 21.78
CA THR A 494 35.31 8.21 20.95
C THR A 494 34.72 8.27 19.55
N ILE A 495 35.44 7.72 18.59
CA ILE A 495 34.94 7.39 17.25
C ILE A 495 35.23 5.91 17.03
N THR A 496 34.19 5.10 16.85
CA THR A 496 34.30 3.67 16.60
C THR A 496 33.72 3.35 15.23
N GLU A 497 34.51 2.71 14.37
CA GLU A 497 34.11 2.30 13.03
C GLU A 497 33.65 0.84 13.09
N PHE A 498 32.52 0.56 12.44
CA PHE A 498 31.89 -0.75 12.44
C PHE A 498 31.55 -1.22 11.04
N GLN A 499 31.69 -2.52 10.84
CA GLN A 499 31.07 -3.22 9.74
C GLN A 499 29.86 -4.03 10.25
N GLY A 500 28.74 -3.88 9.55
CA GLY A 500 27.42 -4.36 9.94
C GLY A 500 26.59 -3.32 10.68
N VAL A 501 25.28 -3.56 10.81
CA VAL A 501 24.35 -2.75 11.62
C VAL A 501 23.45 -3.65 12.44
N THR A 502 22.96 -3.14 13.57
CA THR A 502 22.07 -3.88 14.49
C THR A 502 20.79 -4.34 13.79
N ASP A 503 20.40 -5.59 14.05
CA ASP A 503 19.13 -6.14 13.56
C ASP A 503 17.98 -5.79 14.52
N PHE A 504 17.11 -4.88 14.09
CA PHE A 504 15.91 -4.47 14.83
C PHE A 504 14.68 -5.34 14.52
N SER A 505 14.84 -6.55 13.99
CA SER A 505 13.72 -7.48 13.78
C SER A 505 13.19 -8.08 15.08
N ARG A 506 13.98 -8.05 16.17
CA ARG A 506 13.59 -8.58 17.49
C ARG A 506 13.29 -7.43 18.44
N ILE A 507 12.03 -7.34 18.86
CA ILE A 507 11.53 -6.30 19.77
C ILE A 507 10.81 -7.00 20.91
N GLU A 508 11.14 -6.62 22.15
CA GLU A 508 10.44 -7.10 23.34
C GLU A 508 9.62 -5.94 23.91
N ILE A 509 8.30 -6.11 23.98
CA ILE A 509 7.42 -5.11 24.60
C ILE A 509 7.47 -5.32 26.11
N LEU A 510 7.89 -4.32 26.87
CA LEU A 510 7.88 -4.36 28.33
C LEU A 510 6.51 -3.90 28.82
N ASN A 511 5.58 -4.84 28.97
CA ASN A 511 4.27 -4.51 29.54
C ASN A 511 4.40 -4.27 31.05
N ASN A 512 3.99 -3.09 31.51
CA ASN A 512 3.66 -2.84 32.91
C ASN A 512 2.28 -3.45 33.16
N SER A 513 2.22 -4.65 33.72
CA SER A 513 0.97 -5.29 34.17
C SER A 513 0.45 -4.72 35.47
#